data_AF-A0A2U3LNH4-F1
#
_entry.id   AF-A0A2U3LNH4-F1
#
_cell.length_a   1.000
_cell.length_b   1.000
_cell.length_c   1.000
_cell.angle_alpha   90.00
_cell.angle_beta   90.00
_cell.angle_gamma   90.00
#
_symmetry.space_group_name_H-M   'P 1'
#
loop_
_entity.id
_entity.type
_entity.pdbx_description
1 polymer ?
#
loop_
_entity_poly.entity_id
_entity_poly.type
_entity_poly.pdbx_seq_one_letter_code
_entity_poly.pdbx_strand_id
1 'polypeptide(L)'
;MKIKSIKIQIVSLAVFVVLGSSSFINNHPVLLATNNQMASDYVFTRNFHHSPVPVLGILQPQGTTTNTSLPADTQESQNWAGYIDTPSSSNSYTSVSGSWTVPNISASQQNAMAAQWIGLGGSLTTDLLQMGTIEQLKNGQPIAEVFWEQLPSTAQNVMTVPIGSTIKASISQSAVSSSTWNLTFTVNGQSQTQTISPVTLDSSYVQGIGTSAEWISEDPSNQNGQPFPLANMGSVSYQYATVNGQPLNSAGNQVQPFAMVSNNGDVLIVPSTLGTDGESFYTNVPSSNTNTNSTLGNGQNGNPSLPSNWGQDGISITFVGIDGGNWTIQLPPTPFNPSF
;
A
#
# COMPACT_ATOMS: atom_id res chain seq x y z
N MET A 1 26.15 23.15 83.12
CA MET A 1 25.69 24.26 82.24
C MET A 1 24.46 23.77 81.48
N LYS A 2 23.26 24.24 81.84
CA LYS A 2 21.98 23.79 81.26
C LYS A 2 21.74 24.56 79.95
N ILE A 3 21.66 23.86 78.83
CA ILE A 3 21.36 24.48 77.53
C ILE A 3 19.85 24.33 77.27
N LYS A 4 19.20 25.48 77.07
CA LYS A 4 17.78 25.63 76.72
C LYS A 4 17.50 25.08 75.31
N SER A 5 16.46 24.26 75.17
CA SER A 5 15.93 23.88 73.86
C SER A 5 15.23 25.06 73.20
N ILE A 6 15.73 25.47 72.02
CA ILE A 6 15.02 26.35 71.09
C ILE A 6 14.27 25.44 70.11
N LYS A 7 12.94 25.52 70.08
CA LYS A 7 12.12 24.89 69.04
C LYS A 7 12.18 25.76 67.79
N ILE A 8 12.77 25.25 66.73
CA ILE A 8 12.67 25.83 65.38
C ILE A 8 11.63 25.01 64.62
N GLN A 9 10.51 25.63 64.28
CA GLN A 9 9.56 25.08 63.31
C GLN A 9 10.15 25.25 61.91
N ILE A 10 10.44 24.14 61.24
CA ILE A 10 10.78 24.13 59.82
C ILE A 10 9.48 23.89 59.04
N VAL A 11 9.08 24.89 58.28
CA VAL A 11 8.00 24.83 57.30
C VAL A 11 8.49 23.98 56.13
N SER A 12 7.81 22.88 55.82
CA SER A 12 8.10 22.04 54.66
C SER A 12 7.81 22.80 53.37
N LEU A 13 8.84 23.07 52.58
CA LEU A 13 8.72 23.35 51.16
C LEU A 13 9.19 22.09 50.41
N ALA A 14 8.25 21.31 49.89
CA ALA A 14 8.56 20.15 49.06
C ALA A 14 9.02 20.63 47.68
N VAL A 15 10.33 20.64 47.45
CA VAL A 15 10.90 20.65 46.10
C VAL A 15 11.03 19.20 45.67
N PHE A 16 10.18 18.75 44.76
CA PHE A 16 10.39 17.49 44.05
C PHE A 16 11.56 17.67 43.09
N VAL A 17 12.78 17.41 43.56
CA VAL A 17 13.91 17.10 42.67
C VAL A 17 13.73 15.65 42.25
N VAL A 18 13.24 15.43 41.03
CA VAL A 18 13.31 14.11 40.38
C VAL A 18 14.78 13.88 40.06
N LEU A 19 15.49 13.17 40.95
CA LEU A 19 16.81 12.63 40.67
C LEU A 19 16.64 11.50 39.66
N GLY A 20 16.87 11.80 38.38
CA GLY A 20 17.05 10.80 37.34
C GLY A 20 18.39 10.08 37.55
N SER A 21 18.35 8.77 37.80
CA SER A 21 19.52 7.91 37.89
C SER A 21 20.28 7.96 36.56
N SER A 22 21.48 8.55 36.57
CA SER A 22 22.43 8.42 35.45
C SER A 22 23.39 7.29 35.80
N SER A 23 23.42 6.23 35.00
CA SER A 23 24.43 5.17 35.12
C SER A 23 25.48 5.37 34.03
N PHE A 24 26.75 5.37 34.42
CA PHE A 24 27.88 5.47 33.49
C PHE A 24 28.43 4.08 33.18
N ILE A 25 28.69 3.80 31.90
CA ILE A 25 29.55 2.69 31.46
C ILE A 25 30.61 3.31 30.53
N ASN A 26 31.89 3.11 30.85
CA ASN A 26 33.04 3.57 30.05
C ASN A 26 33.02 5.05 29.65
N ASN A 27 32.71 5.95 30.59
CA ASN A 27 32.82 7.42 30.41
C ASN A 27 31.99 8.06 29.27
N HIS A 28 31.00 7.38 28.72
CA HIS A 28 30.02 7.98 27.82
C HIS A 28 28.66 8.13 28.52
N PRO A 29 27.98 9.31 28.43
CA PRO A 29 26.65 9.47 28.97
C PRO A 29 25.66 8.61 28.15
N VAL A 30 25.01 7.66 28.82
CA VAL A 30 23.87 6.92 28.25
C VAL A 30 22.60 7.68 28.62
N LEU A 31 21.95 8.28 27.63
CA LEU A 31 20.55 8.70 27.75
C LEU A 31 19.71 7.44 27.95
N LEU A 32 19.26 7.18 29.18
CA LEU A 32 18.16 6.24 29.40
C LEU A 32 16.95 6.83 28.66
N ALA A 33 16.54 6.17 27.59
CA ALA A 33 15.30 6.47 26.90
C ALA A 33 14.17 6.45 27.93
N THR A 34 13.66 7.64 28.27
CA THR A 34 12.40 7.77 28.98
C THR A 34 11.35 7.08 28.13
N ASN A 35 10.69 6.09 28.73
CA ASN A 35 9.54 5.37 28.21
C ASN A 35 8.48 6.33 27.64
N ASN A 36 8.59 6.66 26.35
CA ASN A 36 7.42 6.84 25.50
C ASN A 36 7.20 5.49 24.80
N GLN A 37 6.80 4.50 25.60
CA GLN A 37 5.96 3.44 25.07
C GLN A 37 4.68 4.13 24.58
N MET A 38 4.57 4.36 23.28
CA MET A 38 3.25 4.50 22.67
C MET A 38 2.55 3.17 22.96
N ALA A 39 1.45 3.27 23.72
CA ALA A 39 0.76 2.15 24.34
C ALA A 39 0.57 0.97 23.38
N SER A 40 1.00 -0.22 23.81
CA SER A 40 0.84 -1.51 23.15
C SER A 40 -0.60 -2.06 23.22
N ASP A 41 -1.62 -1.20 23.31
CA ASP A 41 -2.99 -1.62 23.57
C ASP A 41 -3.83 -1.80 22.29
N TYR A 42 -3.21 -1.77 21.12
CA TYR A 42 -3.89 -1.98 19.83
C TYR A 42 -3.09 -2.89 18.92
N VAL A 43 -2.90 -4.14 19.34
CA VAL A 43 -2.68 -5.23 18.40
C VAL A 43 -4.04 -5.61 17.83
N PHE A 44 -4.23 -5.40 16.53
CA PHE A 44 -5.44 -5.82 15.83
C PHE A 44 -5.60 -7.34 15.90
N THR A 45 -6.70 -7.79 16.49
CA THR A 45 -7.06 -9.22 16.61
C THR A 45 -8.04 -9.67 15.53
N ARG A 46 -7.89 -9.19 14.29
CA ARG A 46 -8.42 -9.98 13.17
C ARG A 46 -7.27 -10.74 12.56
N ASN A 47 -7.47 -12.05 12.45
CA ASN A 47 -6.58 -12.89 11.69
C ASN A 47 -6.88 -12.66 10.20
N PHE A 48 -6.15 -11.73 9.57
CA PHE A 48 -6.12 -11.60 8.12
C PHE A 48 -5.10 -12.58 7.54
N HIS A 49 -5.28 -12.89 6.27
CA HIS A 49 -4.51 -13.87 5.52
C HIS A 49 -4.42 -13.38 4.08
N HIS A 50 -3.20 -13.25 3.57
CA HIS A 50 -3.01 -12.91 2.17
C HIS A 50 -2.97 -14.21 1.36
N SER A 51 -3.58 -14.19 0.18
CA SER A 51 -3.65 -15.37 -0.68
C SER A 51 -2.61 -15.28 -1.79
N PRO A 52 -1.89 -16.38 -2.12
CA PRO A 52 -1.08 -16.46 -3.34
C PRO A 52 -1.90 -16.12 -4.59
N VAL A 53 -1.25 -15.66 -5.67
CA VAL A 53 -1.96 -15.15 -6.86
C VAL A 53 -2.86 -16.20 -7.50
N PRO A 54 -4.17 -15.97 -7.60
CA PRO A 54 -5.02 -16.61 -8.59
C PRO A 54 -4.89 -15.83 -9.90
N VAL A 55 -4.01 -16.28 -10.80
CA VAL A 55 -3.83 -15.67 -12.12
C VAL A 55 -5.02 -16.01 -13.02
N LEU A 56 -5.65 -14.97 -13.56
CA LEU A 56 -6.54 -15.07 -14.71
C LEU A 56 -5.76 -14.63 -15.96
N GLY A 57 -6.11 -15.14 -17.13
CA GLY A 57 -5.30 -15.02 -18.34
C GLY A 57 -4.94 -13.58 -18.76
N ILE A 58 -4.15 -13.47 -19.83
CA ILE A 58 -3.73 -12.20 -20.43
C ILE A 58 -4.92 -11.34 -20.89
N LEU A 59 -4.88 -10.04 -20.58
CA LEU A 59 -5.80 -9.06 -21.15
C LEU A 59 -5.59 -8.98 -22.68
N GLN A 60 -6.63 -9.33 -23.43
CA GLN A 60 -6.84 -8.79 -24.77
C GLN A 60 -7.83 -7.64 -24.60
N PRO A 61 -7.56 -6.41 -25.11
CA PRO A 61 -8.36 -5.23 -24.78
C PRO A 61 -9.81 -5.40 -25.25
N GLN A 62 -10.69 -5.85 -24.35
CA GLN A 62 -12.11 -5.99 -24.61
C GLN A 62 -12.85 -4.78 -24.01
N GLY A 63 -13.04 -3.80 -24.90
CA GLY A 63 -13.85 -2.59 -24.78
C GLY A 63 -14.75 -2.44 -23.56
N THR A 64 -14.23 -1.77 -22.53
CA THR A 64 -15.00 -0.80 -21.73
C THR A 64 -14.12 0.44 -21.54
N THR A 65 -14.69 1.62 -21.75
CA THR A 65 -13.98 2.90 -21.90
C THR A 65 -13.44 3.46 -20.58
N THR A 66 -12.46 2.79 -19.98
CA THR A 66 -11.56 3.43 -19.01
C THR A 66 -10.34 3.93 -19.80
N ASN A 67 -10.04 5.23 -19.73
CA ASN A 67 -8.85 5.84 -20.35
C ASN A 67 -7.57 5.44 -19.59
N THR A 68 -7.47 4.19 -19.18
CA THR A 68 -6.40 3.70 -18.31
C THR A 68 -5.46 2.88 -19.17
N SER A 69 -4.38 3.51 -19.63
CA SER A 69 -3.31 2.82 -20.36
C SER A 69 -2.63 1.83 -19.42
N LEU A 70 -2.70 0.55 -19.74
CA LEU A 70 -1.96 -0.50 -19.05
C LEU A 70 -0.57 -0.69 -19.67
N PRO A 71 0.42 -1.15 -18.88
CA PRO A 71 1.63 -1.72 -19.43
C PRO A 71 1.33 -2.83 -20.45
N ALA A 72 2.23 -3.00 -21.42
CA ALA A 72 2.15 -4.12 -22.34
C ALA A 72 2.14 -5.45 -21.57
N ASP A 73 1.40 -6.43 -22.10
CA ASP A 73 1.30 -7.80 -21.58
C ASP A 73 0.78 -7.91 -20.13
N THR A 74 0.09 -6.89 -19.61
CA THR A 74 -0.51 -6.93 -18.27
C THR A 74 -1.43 -8.14 -18.10
N GLN A 75 -1.14 -8.95 -17.08
CA GLN A 75 -1.94 -10.10 -16.68
C GLN A 75 -3.02 -9.70 -15.65
N GLU A 76 -4.01 -10.56 -15.46
CA GLU A 76 -5.09 -10.35 -14.51
C GLU A 76 -4.88 -11.15 -13.23
N SER A 77 -5.30 -10.59 -12.11
CA SER A 77 -5.50 -11.36 -10.89
C SER A 77 -6.75 -10.89 -10.15
N GLN A 78 -7.28 -11.73 -9.26
CA GLN A 78 -8.48 -11.37 -8.50
C GLN A 78 -8.18 -10.55 -7.24
N ASN A 79 -6.92 -10.50 -6.80
CA ASN A 79 -6.56 -9.88 -5.52
C ASN A 79 -5.26 -9.08 -5.53
N TRP A 80 -4.42 -9.13 -6.56
CA TRP A 80 -3.13 -8.41 -6.65
C TRP A 80 -3.08 -7.44 -7.84
N ALA A 81 -2.50 -6.26 -7.62
CA ALA A 81 -2.06 -5.37 -8.69
C ALA A 81 -0.65 -4.85 -8.41
N GLY A 82 0.17 -4.75 -9.44
CA GLY A 82 1.57 -4.35 -9.31
C GLY A 82 2.47 -5.11 -10.28
N TYR A 83 3.66 -5.48 -9.80
CA TYR A 83 4.64 -6.21 -10.59
C TYR A 83 5.14 -7.46 -9.87
N ILE A 84 5.35 -8.50 -10.65
CA ILE A 84 6.00 -9.75 -10.25
C ILE A 84 7.23 -9.95 -11.14
N ASP A 85 8.37 -10.16 -10.51
CA ASP A 85 9.59 -10.57 -11.17
C ASP A 85 9.80 -12.07 -10.97
N THR A 86 10.28 -12.73 -12.02
CA THR A 86 10.82 -14.10 -11.94
C THR A 86 12.24 -14.12 -12.51
N PRO A 87 13.15 -14.96 -11.99
CA PRO A 87 14.53 -14.95 -12.44
C PRO A 87 14.63 -15.50 -13.86
N SER A 88 15.36 -14.81 -14.74
CA SER A 88 15.59 -15.26 -16.13
C SER A 88 16.56 -16.45 -16.22
N SER A 89 17.20 -16.80 -15.10
CA SER A 89 18.14 -17.89 -14.92
C SER A 89 17.69 -18.81 -13.79
N SER A 90 18.39 -19.93 -13.57
CA SER A 90 18.12 -20.82 -12.43
C SER A 90 18.54 -20.25 -11.07
N ASN A 91 18.96 -18.98 -11.00
CA ASN A 91 19.36 -18.35 -9.74
C ASN A 91 18.14 -17.87 -8.97
N SER A 92 17.98 -18.37 -7.75
CA SER A 92 16.92 -17.93 -6.84
C SER A 92 17.14 -16.50 -6.35
N TYR A 93 16.04 -15.81 -6.08
CA TYR A 93 16.06 -14.55 -5.35
C TYR A 93 16.36 -14.76 -3.87
N THR A 94 17.16 -13.85 -3.31
CA THR A 94 17.61 -13.87 -1.91
C THR A 94 17.34 -12.55 -1.20
N SER A 95 16.83 -11.55 -1.91
CA SER A 95 16.35 -10.31 -1.31
C SER A 95 15.37 -9.57 -2.21
N VAL A 96 14.46 -8.83 -1.58
CA VAL A 96 13.56 -7.87 -2.20
C VAL A 96 13.54 -6.59 -1.34
N SER A 97 13.39 -5.43 -1.97
CA SER A 97 13.16 -4.16 -1.29
C SER A 97 12.14 -3.32 -2.03
N GLY A 98 11.48 -2.43 -1.31
CA GLY A 98 10.58 -1.44 -1.90
C GLY A 98 10.24 -0.35 -0.91
N SER A 99 9.67 0.72 -1.43
CA SER A 99 9.17 1.83 -0.63
C SER A 99 7.86 2.34 -1.19
N TRP A 100 6.91 2.60 -0.31
CA TRP A 100 5.61 3.17 -0.66
C TRP A 100 5.18 4.19 0.37
N THR A 101 4.26 5.06 -0.02
CA THR A 101 3.53 5.92 0.92
C THR A 101 2.26 5.21 1.35
N VAL A 102 2.04 5.09 2.67
CA VAL A 102 0.82 4.51 3.24
C VAL A 102 -0.39 5.31 2.73
N PRO A 103 -1.29 4.70 1.94
CA PRO A 103 -2.37 5.45 1.30
C PRO A 103 -3.42 5.89 2.31
N ASN A 104 -4.06 7.02 2.01
CA ASN A 104 -5.33 7.34 2.62
C ASN A 104 -6.43 6.53 1.93
N ILE A 105 -7.18 5.74 2.68
CA ILE A 105 -8.22 4.87 2.11
C ILE A 105 -9.63 5.42 2.35
N SER A 106 -10.57 5.04 1.48
CA SER A 106 -11.99 5.35 1.61
C SER A 106 -12.86 4.19 1.13
N ALA A 107 -14.06 4.04 1.67
CA ALA A 107 -15.03 3.05 1.22
C ALA A 107 -16.43 3.42 1.74
N SER A 108 -17.45 2.93 1.04
CA SER A 108 -18.84 2.98 1.50
C SER A 108 -19.16 1.88 2.53
N GLN A 109 -18.39 0.80 2.54
CA GLN A 109 -18.57 -0.36 3.40
C GLN A 109 -17.66 -0.30 4.64
N GLN A 110 -18.20 -0.71 5.79
CA GLN A 110 -17.43 -0.81 7.02
C GLN A 110 -16.48 -2.02 6.98
N ASN A 111 -15.30 -1.90 7.61
CA ASN A 111 -14.23 -2.90 7.58
C ASN A 111 -13.62 -3.12 6.18
N ALA A 112 -13.75 -2.16 5.27
CA ALA A 112 -13.02 -2.21 4.02
C ALA A 112 -11.51 -2.12 4.27
N MET A 113 -10.74 -2.88 3.49
CA MET A 113 -9.30 -3.04 3.66
C MET A 113 -8.54 -2.90 2.34
N ALA A 114 -7.26 -2.59 2.47
CA ALA A 114 -6.26 -2.60 1.41
C ALA A 114 -4.92 -3.01 2.01
N ALA A 115 -4.03 -3.63 1.25
CA ALA A 115 -2.68 -3.92 1.69
C ALA A 115 -1.65 -3.50 0.65
N GLN A 116 -0.48 -3.01 1.08
CA GLN A 116 0.66 -2.65 0.23
C GLN A 116 1.89 -3.39 0.74
N TRP A 117 2.58 -4.15 -0.11
CA TRP A 117 3.65 -5.00 0.38
C TRP A 117 4.72 -5.35 -0.66
N ILE A 118 5.84 -5.85 -0.14
CA ILE A 118 6.89 -6.54 -0.90
C ILE A 118 6.99 -7.99 -0.45
N GLY A 119 7.33 -8.89 -1.38
CA GLY A 119 7.36 -10.31 -1.12
C GLY A 119 8.41 -11.07 -1.92
N LEU A 120 8.66 -12.30 -1.46
CA LEU A 120 9.36 -13.35 -2.18
C LEU A 120 8.47 -14.59 -2.24
N GLY A 121 8.16 -15.08 -3.44
CA GLY A 121 7.38 -16.29 -3.69
C GLY A 121 5.90 -16.04 -4.00
N GLY A 122 5.04 -17.00 -3.72
CA GLY A 122 3.59 -16.84 -3.86
C GLY A 122 3.03 -16.76 -5.28
N SER A 123 3.84 -16.48 -6.32
CA SER A 123 3.37 -16.44 -7.71
C SER A 123 3.49 -17.81 -8.42
N LEU A 124 4.60 -18.51 -8.21
CA LEU A 124 4.89 -19.81 -8.81
C LEU A 124 4.80 -20.97 -7.80
N THR A 125 4.74 -20.64 -6.51
CA THR A 125 4.65 -21.60 -5.40
C THR A 125 3.67 -21.08 -4.34
N THR A 126 3.32 -21.91 -3.36
CA THR A 126 2.48 -21.49 -2.23
C THR A 126 3.27 -20.86 -1.08
N ASP A 127 4.60 -20.89 -1.14
CA ASP A 127 5.47 -20.29 -0.13
C ASP A 127 5.61 -18.80 -0.43
N LEU A 128 5.26 -17.95 0.55
CA LEU A 128 5.31 -16.50 0.41
C LEU A 128 5.81 -15.87 1.70
N LEU A 129 6.97 -15.23 1.65
CA LEU A 129 7.49 -14.40 2.72
C LEU A 129 7.31 -12.93 2.35
N GLN A 130 6.54 -12.21 3.14
CA GLN A 130 6.14 -10.84 2.79
C GLN A 130 6.08 -9.91 4.00
N MET A 131 6.17 -8.61 3.70
CA MET A 131 5.91 -7.56 4.68
C MET A 131 5.38 -6.31 4.00
N GLY A 132 4.56 -5.57 4.75
CA GLY A 132 3.80 -4.48 4.17
C GLY A 132 3.10 -3.61 5.18
N THR A 133 2.15 -2.84 4.68
CA THR A 133 1.13 -2.18 5.48
C THR A 133 -0.24 -2.72 5.13
N ILE A 134 -1.08 -2.85 6.15
CA ILE A 134 -2.51 -3.12 6.03
C ILE A 134 -3.24 -1.85 6.43
N GLU A 135 -4.13 -1.37 5.57
CA GLU A 135 -4.99 -0.21 5.80
C GLU A 135 -6.44 -0.65 5.99
N GLN A 136 -7.15 -0.07 6.96
CA GLN A 136 -8.56 -0.37 7.19
C GLN A 136 -9.37 0.82 7.73
N LEU A 137 -10.68 0.82 7.46
CA LEU A 137 -11.60 1.81 8.03
C LEU A 137 -12.14 1.36 9.38
N LYS A 138 -11.73 2.06 10.43
CA LYS A 138 -12.26 1.90 11.79
C LYS A 138 -13.11 3.10 12.18
N ASN A 139 -14.40 2.89 12.41
CA ASN A 139 -15.36 3.97 12.69
C ASN A 139 -15.33 5.09 11.64
N GLY A 140 -15.18 4.71 10.36
CA GLY A 140 -15.05 5.65 9.24
C GLY A 140 -13.70 6.38 9.14
N GLN A 141 -12.72 6.08 10.01
CA GLN A 141 -11.39 6.67 9.96
C GLN A 141 -10.35 5.63 9.50
N PRO A 142 -9.44 6.00 8.60
CA PRO A 142 -8.38 5.11 8.14
C PRO A 142 -7.33 4.92 9.24
N ILE A 143 -6.94 3.67 9.46
CA ILE A 143 -5.80 3.28 10.29
C ILE A 143 -4.90 2.34 9.48
N ALA A 144 -3.60 2.38 9.76
CA ALA A 144 -2.62 1.52 9.08
C ALA A 144 -1.66 0.87 10.09
N GLU A 145 -1.30 -0.38 9.83
CA GLU A 145 -0.34 -1.16 10.61
C GLU A 145 0.69 -1.79 9.69
N VAL A 146 1.96 -1.84 10.12
CA VAL A 146 2.97 -2.67 9.46
C VAL A 146 2.74 -4.12 9.85
N PHE A 147 2.80 -5.03 8.88
CA PHE A 147 2.70 -6.47 9.10
C PHE A 147 3.86 -7.22 8.46
N TRP A 148 4.05 -8.46 8.88
CA TRP A 148 4.79 -9.47 8.12
C TRP A 148 4.04 -10.79 8.13
N GLU A 149 4.32 -11.64 7.14
CA GLU A 149 3.69 -12.95 7.02
C GLU A 149 4.63 -13.97 6.37
N GLN A 150 4.57 -15.20 6.89
CA GLN A 150 5.19 -16.38 6.31
C GLN A 150 4.07 -17.39 6.05
N LEU A 151 3.58 -17.45 4.82
CA LEU A 151 2.49 -18.35 4.48
C LEU A 151 2.88 -19.82 4.72
N PRO A 152 1.93 -20.68 5.14
CA PRO A 152 0.49 -20.43 5.27
C PRO A 152 0.06 -19.83 6.62
N SER A 153 1.00 -19.46 7.50
CA SER A 153 0.65 -18.82 8.77
C SER A 153 0.02 -17.46 8.54
N THR A 154 -0.87 -17.03 9.43
CA THR A 154 -1.48 -15.70 9.33
C THR A 154 -0.50 -14.58 9.62
N ALA A 155 -0.69 -13.47 8.92
CA ALA A 155 0.03 -12.24 9.12
C ALA A 155 0.04 -11.78 10.58
N GLN A 156 1.15 -11.14 10.96
CA GLN A 156 1.41 -10.63 12.29
C GLN A 156 1.62 -9.12 12.22
N ASN A 157 0.80 -8.36 12.94
CA ASN A 157 0.97 -6.91 13.06
C ASN A 157 2.13 -6.56 13.98
N VAL A 158 2.91 -5.58 13.54
CA VAL A 158 4.12 -5.10 14.22
C VAL A 158 3.85 -3.80 14.96
N MET A 159 3.35 -2.79 14.25
CA MET A 159 3.07 -1.46 14.83
C MET A 159 2.11 -0.65 13.97
N THR A 160 1.34 0.24 14.60
CA THR A 160 0.58 1.28 13.89
C THR A 160 1.51 2.32 13.28
N VAL A 161 1.19 2.78 12.07
CA VAL A 161 1.89 3.87 11.39
C VAL A 161 0.89 4.94 10.92
N PRO A 162 1.28 6.23 10.89
CA PRO A 162 0.42 7.28 10.35
C PRO A 162 0.16 7.09 8.85
N ILE A 163 -1.07 7.33 8.42
CA ILE A 163 -1.42 7.52 7.01
C ILE A 163 -0.53 8.61 6.39
N GLY A 164 -0.08 8.40 5.16
CA GLY A 164 0.85 9.29 4.47
C GLY A 164 2.32 9.10 4.87
N SER A 165 2.64 8.19 5.79
CA SER A 165 4.04 7.88 6.08
C SER A 165 4.69 7.12 4.92
N THR A 166 5.96 7.37 4.66
CA THR A 166 6.75 6.56 3.72
C THR A 166 7.32 5.36 4.45
N ILE A 167 7.01 4.16 3.99
CA ILE A 167 7.63 2.91 4.42
C ILE A 167 8.73 2.58 3.41
N LYS A 168 9.91 2.19 3.88
CA LYS A 168 10.93 1.52 3.06
C LYS A 168 11.26 0.19 3.72
N ALA A 169 10.93 -0.91 3.05
CA ALA A 169 11.02 -2.26 3.55
C ALA A 169 12.07 -3.09 2.79
N SER A 170 12.61 -4.11 3.44
CA SER A 170 13.49 -5.10 2.82
C SER A 170 13.39 -6.45 3.52
N ILE A 171 13.31 -7.50 2.70
CA ILE A 171 13.44 -8.90 3.10
C ILE A 171 14.73 -9.42 2.49
N SER A 172 15.61 -10.03 3.28
CA SER A 172 16.90 -10.53 2.78
C SER A 172 17.40 -11.75 3.54
N GLN A 173 18.03 -12.67 2.80
CA GLN A 173 18.78 -13.78 3.38
C GLN A 173 19.97 -13.23 4.17
N SER A 174 20.21 -13.78 5.35
CA SER A 174 21.31 -13.39 6.21
C SER A 174 22.66 -13.77 5.62
N ALA A 175 23.63 -12.85 5.67
CA ALA A 175 24.99 -13.10 5.22
C ALA A 175 25.73 -14.20 6.01
N VAL A 176 25.24 -14.56 7.20
CA VAL A 176 25.86 -15.57 8.08
C VAL A 176 25.14 -16.92 8.07
N SER A 177 23.93 -17.00 7.49
CA SER A 177 23.13 -18.23 7.49
C SER A 177 22.13 -18.21 6.33
N SER A 178 22.15 -19.26 5.50
CA SER A 178 21.23 -19.42 4.39
C SER A 178 19.78 -19.72 4.81
N SER A 179 19.56 -20.14 6.06
CA SER A 179 18.22 -20.38 6.61
C SER A 179 17.67 -19.20 7.39
N THR A 180 18.49 -18.19 7.71
CA THR A 180 18.04 -17.04 8.49
C THR A 180 17.72 -15.88 7.57
N TRP A 181 16.56 -15.26 7.76
CA TRP A 181 16.08 -14.15 6.95
C TRP A 181 15.76 -12.94 7.82
N ASN A 182 16.20 -11.78 7.34
CA ASN A 182 16.01 -10.49 7.99
C ASN A 182 14.86 -9.75 7.30
N LEU A 183 13.92 -9.27 8.10
CA LEU A 183 12.82 -8.40 7.66
C LEU A 183 12.99 -7.06 8.36
N THR A 184 13.16 -6.00 7.58
CA THR A 184 13.49 -4.67 8.09
C THR A 184 12.67 -3.60 7.42
N PHE A 185 12.39 -2.51 8.13
CA PHE A 185 11.73 -1.34 7.55
C PHE A 185 12.13 -0.04 8.23
N THR A 186 11.87 1.08 7.56
CA THR A 186 11.96 2.43 8.13
C THR A 186 10.65 3.17 7.87
N VAL A 187 10.32 4.13 8.74
CA VAL A 187 9.16 5.02 8.60
C VAL A 187 9.66 6.45 8.40
N ASN A 188 9.18 7.14 7.37
CA ASN A 188 9.54 8.53 7.03
C ASN A 188 11.06 8.79 6.93
N GLY A 189 11.82 7.81 6.45
CA GLY A 189 13.27 7.93 6.33
C GLY A 189 14.00 8.13 7.67
N GLN A 190 13.38 7.75 8.80
CA GLN A 190 14.02 7.80 10.10
C GLN A 190 15.34 7.01 10.09
N SER A 191 16.36 7.54 10.78
CA SER A 191 17.70 6.90 10.85
C SER A 191 17.68 5.53 11.51
N GLN A 192 16.64 5.22 12.30
CA GLN A 192 16.50 3.92 12.94
C GLN A 192 15.74 2.96 12.02
N THR A 193 16.47 1.95 11.53
CA THR A 193 15.87 0.75 10.95
C THR A 193 15.17 -0.06 12.05
N GLN A 194 13.89 -0.35 11.85
CA GLN A 194 13.15 -1.31 12.63
C GLN A 194 13.40 -2.70 12.07
N THR A 195 13.58 -3.67 12.96
CA THR A 195 13.87 -5.06 12.60
C THR A 195 12.82 -5.94 13.25
N ILE A 196 12.16 -6.75 12.43
CA ILE A 196 11.33 -7.85 12.90
C ILE A 196 12.28 -8.99 13.31
N SER A 197 11.95 -9.73 14.37
CA SER A 197 12.74 -10.88 14.82
C SER A 197 13.11 -11.76 13.61
N PRO A 198 14.40 -12.02 13.35
CA PRO A 198 14.82 -12.83 12.21
C PRO A 198 14.12 -14.18 12.21
N VAL A 199 13.69 -14.61 11.03
CA VAL A 199 12.98 -15.87 10.86
C VAL A 199 13.93 -16.95 10.37
N THR A 200 13.70 -18.19 10.82
CA THR A 200 14.46 -19.35 10.34
C THR A 200 13.56 -20.19 9.45
N LEU A 201 13.98 -20.38 8.21
CA LEU A 201 13.22 -21.07 7.17
C LEU A 201 13.92 -22.37 6.78
N ASP A 202 13.14 -23.41 6.52
CA ASP A 202 13.69 -24.65 5.99
C ASP A 202 14.11 -24.50 4.51
N SER A 203 14.92 -25.44 4.03
CA SER A 203 15.50 -25.39 2.69
C SER A 203 14.46 -25.47 1.56
N SER A 204 13.33 -26.13 1.78
CA SER A 204 12.25 -26.21 0.78
C SER A 204 11.56 -24.86 0.66
N TYR A 205 11.24 -24.23 1.79
CA TYR A 205 10.62 -22.91 1.82
C TYR A 205 11.53 -21.86 1.19
N VAL A 206 12.83 -21.89 1.50
CA VAL A 206 13.84 -21.01 0.87
C VAL A 206 13.87 -21.16 -0.66
N GLN A 207 13.75 -22.39 -1.16
CA GLN A 207 13.65 -22.63 -2.61
C GLN A 207 12.33 -22.08 -3.18
N GLY A 208 11.22 -22.27 -2.46
CA GLY A 208 9.89 -21.81 -2.87
C GLY A 208 9.80 -20.30 -3.00
N ILE A 209 10.22 -19.56 -1.97
CA ILE A 209 10.21 -18.09 -1.99
C ILE A 209 11.21 -17.50 -2.98
N GLY A 210 12.29 -18.23 -3.30
CA GLY A 210 13.30 -17.77 -4.25
C GLY A 210 12.86 -17.78 -5.71
N THR A 211 11.61 -18.18 -6.02
CA THR A 211 11.10 -18.30 -7.39
C THR A 211 10.54 -17.01 -7.96
N SER A 212 10.16 -16.04 -7.13
CA SER A 212 9.65 -14.74 -7.57
C SER A 212 9.86 -13.65 -6.52
N ALA A 213 9.77 -12.40 -6.95
CA ALA A 213 9.75 -11.21 -6.08
C ALA A 213 8.61 -10.29 -6.51
N GLU A 214 7.94 -9.64 -5.56
CA GLU A 214 6.70 -8.92 -5.85
C GLU A 214 6.61 -7.56 -5.14
N TRP A 215 5.89 -6.63 -5.78
CA TRP A 215 5.52 -5.30 -5.25
C TRP A 215 4.05 -5.03 -5.53
N ILE A 216 3.20 -5.16 -4.52
CA ILE A 216 1.77 -5.41 -4.73
C ILE A 216 0.88 -4.52 -3.86
N SER A 217 -0.15 -3.97 -4.50
CA SER A 217 -1.39 -3.53 -3.87
C SER A 217 -2.39 -4.69 -3.89
N GLU A 218 -2.89 -5.10 -2.73
CA GLU A 218 -3.73 -6.29 -2.56
C GLU A 218 -5.13 -5.99 -1.99
N ASP A 219 -6.10 -6.79 -2.42
CA ASP A 219 -7.39 -7.03 -1.75
C ASP A 219 -7.24 -8.20 -0.76
N PRO A 220 -7.01 -7.93 0.55
CA PRO A 220 -6.68 -8.96 1.50
C PRO A 220 -7.89 -9.82 1.86
N SER A 221 -7.64 -11.04 2.35
CA SER A 221 -8.67 -11.99 2.76
C SER A 221 -8.62 -12.33 4.24
N ASN A 222 -9.68 -12.95 4.76
CA ASN A 222 -9.63 -13.58 6.07
C ASN A 222 -9.01 -14.99 6.00
N GLN A 223 -8.77 -15.62 7.15
CA GLN A 223 -8.22 -16.98 7.26
C GLN A 223 -8.90 -18.08 6.42
N ASN A 224 -10.14 -17.87 5.98
CA ASN A 224 -10.87 -18.83 5.16
C ASN A 224 -10.79 -18.50 3.66
N GLY A 225 -9.94 -17.56 3.24
CA GLY A 225 -9.80 -17.11 1.86
C GLY A 225 -10.97 -16.26 1.37
N GLN A 226 -11.77 -15.67 2.26
CA GLN A 226 -12.85 -14.77 1.86
C GLN A 226 -12.31 -13.33 1.82
N PRO A 227 -12.36 -12.63 0.68
CA PRO A 227 -11.93 -11.23 0.58
C PRO A 227 -12.69 -10.32 1.53
N PHE A 228 -12.00 -9.30 2.05
CA PHE A 228 -12.66 -8.16 2.68
C PHE A 228 -13.27 -7.25 1.61
N PRO A 229 -14.16 -6.31 1.96
CA PRO A 229 -14.50 -5.26 1.02
C PRO A 229 -13.24 -4.47 0.64
N LEU A 230 -12.92 -4.39 -0.65
CA LEU A 230 -11.78 -3.61 -1.12
C LEU A 230 -11.99 -2.12 -0.83
N ALA A 231 -11.04 -1.52 -0.09
CA ALA A 231 -11.02 -0.08 0.13
C ALA A 231 -10.42 0.63 -1.10
N ASN A 232 -10.99 1.79 -1.45
CA ASN A 232 -10.38 2.68 -2.43
C ASN A 232 -9.14 3.34 -1.81
N MET A 233 -7.97 2.90 -2.24
CA MET A 233 -6.65 3.40 -1.82
C MET A 233 -6.09 4.51 -2.72
N GLY A 234 -6.83 4.92 -3.76
CA GLY A 234 -6.36 5.89 -4.73
C GLY A 234 -5.14 5.37 -5.50
N SER A 235 -4.09 6.19 -5.56
CA SER A 235 -2.82 5.82 -6.16
C SER A 235 -1.75 5.57 -5.09
N VAL A 236 -1.01 4.48 -5.23
CA VAL A 236 0.11 4.11 -4.37
C VAL A 236 1.38 4.11 -5.20
N SER A 237 2.32 4.99 -4.88
CA SER A 237 3.62 5.05 -5.55
C SER A 237 4.61 4.09 -4.90
N TYR A 238 5.21 3.24 -5.72
CA TYR A 238 6.31 2.35 -5.36
C TYR A 238 7.63 2.93 -5.89
N GLN A 239 8.67 2.89 -5.06
CA GLN A 239 10.04 3.30 -5.36
C GLN A 239 11.03 2.29 -4.78
N TYR A 240 12.29 2.33 -5.23
CA TYR A 240 13.34 1.41 -4.77
C TYR A 240 12.92 -0.06 -4.91
N ALA A 241 12.15 -0.37 -5.95
CA ALA A 241 11.74 -1.73 -6.28
C ALA A 241 12.94 -2.48 -6.83
N THR A 242 13.63 -3.22 -5.95
CA THR A 242 14.82 -3.98 -6.29
C THR A 242 14.74 -5.41 -5.80
N VAL A 243 15.28 -6.33 -6.60
CA VAL A 243 15.45 -7.73 -6.25
C VAL A 243 16.92 -8.07 -6.38
N ASN A 244 17.50 -8.72 -5.36
CA ASN A 244 18.95 -8.96 -5.29
C ASN A 244 19.80 -7.67 -5.47
N GLY A 245 19.26 -6.53 -5.04
CA GLY A 245 19.90 -5.22 -5.18
C GLY A 245 20.00 -4.70 -6.61
N GLN A 246 19.25 -5.28 -7.55
CA GLN A 246 19.15 -4.83 -8.94
C GLN A 246 17.75 -4.24 -9.20
N PRO A 247 17.62 -3.21 -10.05
CA PRO A 247 16.32 -2.69 -10.49
C PRO A 247 15.39 -3.79 -10.99
N LEU A 248 14.09 -3.64 -10.76
CA LEU A 248 13.05 -4.56 -11.20
C LEU A 248 13.18 -4.89 -12.70
N ASN A 249 13.42 -3.91 -13.58
CA ASN A 249 13.60 -4.16 -15.02
C ASN A 249 14.99 -4.64 -15.46
N SER A 250 15.85 -5.08 -14.54
CA SER A 250 17.18 -5.57 -14.89
C SER A 250 17.11 -6.79 -15.81
N ALA A 251 18.09 -6.95 -16.70
CA ALA A 251 18.10 -8.04 -17.70
C ALA A 251 18.08 -9.48 -17.11
N GLY A 252 18.37 -9.62 -15.82
CA GLY A 252 18.26 -10.88 -15.09
C GLY A 252 16.84 -11.23 -14.64
N ASN A 253 15.86 -10.35 -14.87
CA ASN A 253 14.48 -10.50 -14.43
C ASN A 253 13.54 -10.63 -15.62
N GLN A 254 12.49 -11.42 -15.44
CA GLN A 254 11.33 -11.47 -16.32
C GLN A 254 10.20 -10.75 -15.60
N VAL A 255 9.96 -9.52 -16.03
CA VAL A 255 9.03 -8.58 -15.41
C VAL A 255 7.62 -8.81 -15.93
N GLN A 256 6.66 -9.01 -15.03
CA GLN A 256 5.26 -9.18 -15.38
C GLN A 256 4.36 -8.18 -14.61
N PRO A 257 3.71 -7.23 -15.30
CA PRO A 257 2.68 -6.39 -14.68
C PRO A 257 1.38 -7.18 -14.47
N PHE A 258 0.70 -6.90 -13.35
CA PHE A 258 -0.60 -7.46 -12.99
C PHE A 258 -1.60 -6.35 -12.67
N ALA A 259 -2.80 -6.43 -13.26
CA ALA A 259 -3.96 -5.65 -12.87
C ALA A 259 -4.92 -6.50 -12.04
N MET A 260 -5.54 -5.88 -11.04
CA MET A 260 -6.59 -6.51 -10.26
C MET A 260 -7.92 -6.35 -10.99
N VAL A 261 -8.63 -7.45 -11.18
CA VAL A 261 -9.95 -7.49 -11.81
C VAL A 261 -10.98 -8.16 -10.91
N SER A 262 -12.23 -7.69 -10.98
CA SER A 262 -13.35 -8.33 -10.31
C SER A 262 -13.69 -9.66 -10.98
N ASN A 263 -14.49 -10.50 -10.31
CA ASN A 263 -15.03 -11.73 -10.91
C ASN A 263 -15.86 -11.49 -12.19
N ASN A 264 -16.32 -10.26 -12.42
CA ASN A 264 -17.07 -9.87 -13.61
C ASN A 264 -16.17 -9.25 -14.70
N GLY A 265 -14.86 -9.18 -14.48
CA GLY A 265 -13.89 -8.59 -15.41
C GLY A 265 -13.73 -7.07 -15.28
N ASP A 266 -14.29 -6.45 -14.24
CA ASP A 266 -14.10 -5.01 -14.01
C ASP A 266 -12.68 -4.76 -13.48
N VAL A 267 -11.93 -3.87 -14.13
CA VAL A 267 -10.60 -3.49 -13.66
C VAL A 267 -10.71 -2.64 -12.38
N LEU A 268 -10.16 -3.16 -11.28
CA LEU A 268 -10.25 -2.56 -9.94
C LEU A 268 -9.00 -1.75 -9.59
N ILE A 269 -7.81 -2.28 -9.89
CA ILE A 269 -6.52 -1.61 -9.65
C ILE A 269 -5.59 -1.91 -10.82
N VAL A 270 -4.91 -0.88 -11.32
CA VAL A 270 -3.95 -1.01 -12.42
C VAL A 270 -2.54 -0.63 -11.99
N PRO A 271 -1.50 -1.27 -12.53
CA PRO A 271 -0.14 -0.76 -12.45
C PRO A 271 0.09 0.28 -13.56
N SER A 272 0.97 1.26 -13.30
CA SER A 272 1.56 2.11 -14.33
C SER A 272 2.66 1.35 -15.08
N THR A 273 3.12 1.90 -16.21
CA THR A 273 4.43 1.51 -16.75
C THR A 273 5.52 1.83 -15.73
N LEU A 274 6.60 1.05 -15.75
CA LEU A 274 7.80 1.36 -14.97
C LEU A 274 8.37 2.72 -15.37
N GLY A 275 8.94 3.41 -14.39
CA GLY A 275 9.78 4.58 -14.59
C GLY A 275 11.07 4.24 -15.34
N THR A 276 11.71 5.27 -15.87
CA THR A 276 12.99 5.12 -16.59
C THR A 276 14.15 4.68 -15.69
N ASP A 277 13.98 4.77 -14.38
CA ASP A 277 14.90 4.25 -13.37
C ASP A 277 14.82 2.72 -13.23
N GLY A 278 13.73 2.11 -13.71
CA GLY A 278 13.49 0.67 -13.56
C GLY A 278 13.11 0.23 -12.16
N GLU A 279 12.90 1.18 -11.23
CA GLU A 279 12.66 0.93 -9.81
C GLU A 279 11.37 1.59 -9.29
N SER A 280 10.71 2.39 -10.13
CA SER A 280 9.53 3.16 -9.74
C SER A 280 8.31 2.81 -10.58
N PHE A 281 7.14 2.74 -9.95
CA PHE A 281 5.84 2.65 -10.61
C PHE A 281 4.76 3.13 -9.63
N TYR A 282 3.51 3.17 -10.07
CA TYR A 282 2.38 3.31 -9.15
C TYR A 282 1.30 2.30 -9.46
N THR A 283 0.54 1.90 -8.45
CA THR A 283 -0.79 1.31 -8.64
C THR A 283 -1.84 2.41 -8.54
N ASN A 284 -2.98 2.23 -9.19
CA ASN A 284 -4.07 3.19 -9.15
C ASN A 284 -5.44 2.51 -9.27
N VAL A 285 -6.38 2.92 -8.41
CA VAL A 285 -7.81 2.63 -8.59
C VAL A 285 -8.34 3.50 -9.73
N PRO A 286 -8.77 2.92 -10.87
CA PRO A 286 -9.30 3.71 -11.99
C PRO A 286 -10.50 4.53 -11.55
N SER A 287 -10.55 5.80 -11.94
CA SER A 287 -11.78 6.58 -11.79
C SER A 287 -12.85 5.93 -12.66
N SER A 288 -13.98 5.54 -12.06
CA SER A 288 -15.14 5.16 -12.84
C SER A 288 -15.58 6.37 -13.65
N ASN A 289 -15.38 6.35 -14.97
CA ASN A 289 -16.13 7.20 -15.86
C ASN A 289 -17.58 6.73 -15.76
N THR A 290 -18.33 7.27 -14.81
CA THR A 290 -19.79 7.31 -14.92
C THR A 290 -20.13 8.25 -16.07
N ASN A 291 -19.94 7.79 -17.31
CA ASN A 291 -20.67 8.34 -18.43
C ASN A 291 -22.15 8.07 -18.16
N THR A 292 -22.82 8.99 -17.49
CA THR A 292 -24.28 9.08 -17.39
C THR A 292 -24.90 9.55 -18.72
N ASN A 293 -24.36 9.10 -19.84
CA ASN A 293 -24.92 9.27 -21.17
C ASN A 293 -24.89 7.94 -21.93
N SER A 294 -25.45 6.90 -21.33
CA SER A 294 -25.97 5.75 -22.07
C SER A 294 -27.49 5.92 -22.27
N THR A 295 -27.89 6.91 -23.06
CA THR A 295 -29.14 6.77 -23.81
C THR A 295 -28.93 5.68 -24.86
N LEU A 296 -29.09 4.43 -24.43
CA LEU A 296 -29.47 3.33 -25.31
C LEU A 296 -30.82 3.72 -25.91
N GLY A 297 -30.78 4.29 -27.12
CA GLY A 297 -31.95 4.46 -27.96
C GLY A 297 -32.47 3.08 -28.35
N ASN A 298 -33.31 2.50 -27.51
CA ASN A 298 -34.19 1.42 -27.91
C ASN A 298 -35.61 2.00 -27.97
N GLY A 299 -36.12 2.13 -29.19
CA GLY A 299 -37.39 2.77 -29.45
C GLY A 299 -38.55 2.03 -28.79
N GLN A 300 -39.23 2.70 -27.87
CA GLN A 300 -40.64 2.46 -27.61
C GLN A 300 -41.35 3.81 -27.42
N ASN A 301 -42.38 4.02 -28.25
CA ASN A 301 -43.31 5.14 -28.19
C ASN A 301 -43.91 5.25 -26.78
N GLY A 302 -43.54 6.29 -26.05
CA GLY A 302 -44.14 6.65 -24.78
C GLY A 302 -43.69 8.04 -24.38
N ASN A 303 -44.56 9.03 -24.59
CA ASN A 303 -44.34 10.45 -24.36
C ASN A 303 -44.00 10.74 -22.88
N PRO A 304 -42.81 11.28 -22.52
CA PRO A 304 -42.58 11.83 -21.19
C PRO A 304 -42.49 13.37 -21.28
N SER A 305 -43.40 14.04 -20.57
CA SER A 305 -43.32 15.48 -20.30
C SER A 305 -42.07 15.81 -19.47
N LEU A 306 -41.19 16.67 -20.00
CA LEU A 306 -40.02 17.20 -19.28
C LEU A 306 -40.39 18.45 -18.44
N PRO A 307 -39.78 18.66 -17.25
CA PRO A 307 -39.93 19.91 -16.51
C PRO A 307 -39.25 21.06 -17.26
N SER A 308 -39.94 22.18 -17.37
CA SER A 308 -39.41 23.45 -17.86
C SER A 308 -38.26 23.92 -16.97
N ASN A 309 -37.03 24.02 -17.50
CA ASN A 309 -36.05 25.09 -17.24
C ASN A 309 -34.61 24.69 -17.64
N TRP A 310 -34.38 24.35 -18.92
CA TRP A 310 -33.03 24.32 -19.47
C TRP A 310 -32.94 25.29 -20.64
N GLY A 311 -32.35 26.44 -20.37
CA GLY A 311 -31.92 27.40 -21.37
C GLY A 311 -31.22 28.54 -20.65
N GLN A 312 -29.91 28.70 -20.87
CA GLN A 312 -29.26 29.98 -21.25
C GLN A 312 -27.74 30.04 -21.02
N ASP A 313 -27.07 29.05 -20.42
CA ASP A 313 -25.64 29.20 -20.13
C ASP A 313 -24.76 28.34 -21.06
N GLY A 314 -23.91 29.02 -21.85
CA GLY A 314 -22.90 28.39 -22.71
C GLY A 314 -21.89 27.58 -21.91
N ILE A 315 -21.35 26.51 -22.52
CA ILE A 315 -20.40 25.62 -21.88
C ILE A 315 -19.00 26.22 -21.98
N SER A 316 -18.35 26.39 -20.82
CA SER A 316 -16.96 26.83 -20.70
C SER A 316 -16.07 25.65 -20.36
N ILE A 317 -15.04 25.40 -21.17
CA ILE A 317 -14.02 24.37 -20.87
C ILE A 317 -12.65 25.04 -20.81
N THR A 318 -11.93 24.83 -19.71
CA THR A 318 -10.59 25.37 -19.47
C THR A 318 -9.58 24.25 -19.45
N PHE A 319 -8.50 24.41 -20.23
CA PHE A 319 -7.35 23.52 -20.26
C PHE A 319 -6.15 24.25 -19.66
N VAL A 320 -5.32 23.52 -18.91
CA VAL A 320 -4.02 24.01 -18.43
C VAL A 320 -2.94 23.40 -19.32
N GLY A 321 -2.19 24.25 -20.02
CA GLY A 321 -1.08 23.86 -20.87
C GLY A 321 0.13 23.41 -20.06
N ILE A 322 1.00 22.62 -20.70
CA ILE A 322 2.25 22.10 -20.12
C ILE A 322 3.27 23.23 -19.82
N ASP A 323 3.02 24.43 -20.34
CA ASP A 323 3.74 25.68 -20.07
C ASP A 323 3.14 26.52 -18.92
N GLY A 324 2.07 26.03 -18.28
CA GLY A 324 1.35 26.74 -17.22
C GLY A 324 0.36 27.80 -17.72
N GLY A 325 0.14 27.92 -19.03
CA GLY A 325 -0.87 28.80 -19.61
C GLY A 325 -2.28 28.20 -19.57
N ASN A 326 -3.29 28.99 -19.18
CA ASN A 326 -4.70 28.57 -19.23
C ASN A 326 -5.33 28.97 -20.56
N TRP A 327 -5.95 28.01 -21.24
CA TRP A 327 -6.71 28.23 -22.47
C TRP A 327 -8.18 27.89 -22.24
N THR A 328 -9.07 28.85 -22.47
CA THR A 328 -10.51 28.64 -22.35
C THR A 328 -11.17 28.66 -23.72
N ILE A 329 -11.93 27.61 -24.02
CA ILE A 329 -12.79 27.55 -25.21
C ILE A 329 -14.23 27.77 -24.74
N GLN A 330 -14.88 28.78 -25.32
CA GLN A 330 -16.31 29.05 -25.15
C GLN A 330 -17.06 28.50 -26.36
N LEU A 331 -17.97 27.55 -26.15
CA LEU A 331 -18.85 27.10 -27.22
C LEU A 331 -20.15 27.94 -27.18
N PRO A 332 -20.51 28.63 -28.27
CA PRO A 332 -21.75 29.39 -28.30
C PRO A 332 -22.96 28.44 -28.22
N PRO A 333 -24.07 28.85 -27.60
CA PRO A 333 -25.29 28.07 -27.60
C PRO A 333 -25.77 27.86 -29.05
N THR A 334 -25.98 26.60 -29.44
CA THR A 334 -26.51 26.27 -30.76
C THR A 334 -27.98 26.70 -30.85
N PRO A 335 -28.39 27.52 -31.83
CA PRO A 335 -29.80 27.84 -32.01
C PRO A 335 -30.56 26.59 -32.48
N PHE A 336 -31.63 26.28 -31.77
CA PHE A 336 -32.58 25.24 -32.15
C PHE A 336 -33.36 25.71 -33.39
N ASN A 337 -33.23 25.01 -34.52
CA ASN A 337 -34.05 25.26 -35.72
C ASN A 337 -35.02 24.09 -35.91
N PRO A 338 -36.32 24.24 -35.62
CA PRO A 338 -37.28 23.16 -35.79
C PRO A 338 -37.82 23.20 -37.21
N SER A 339 -37.21 22.43 -38.12
CA SER A 339 -37.81 22.08 -39.41
C SER A 339 -37.24 20.73 -39.87
N PHE A 340 -38.17 19.83 -40.19
CA PHE A 340 -38.05 18.41 -40.60
C PHE A 340 -38.07 17.37 -39.48
#